data_AF-A0A0T5ZHT8-F1
#
_entry.id   AF-A0A0T5ZHT8-F1
#
_cell.length_a   1.000
_cell.length_b   1.000
_cell.length_c   1.000
_cell.angle_alpha   90.00
_cell.angle_beta   90.00
_cell.angle_gamma   90.00
#
_symmetry.space_group_name_H-M   'P 1'
#
loop_
_entity.id
_entity.type
_entity.pdbx_description
1 polymer ?
#
loop_
_entity_poly.entity_id
_entity_poly.type
_entity_poly.pdbx_seq_one_letter_code
_entity_poly.pdbx_strand_id
1 'polypeptide(L)'
;MVIVEPLVSEEKLRQLLDEQAESAALDYKAICDLREKADTVELAKDVGAMQVAGGYIVIGADNNGRPTNGVAAERVALFDEATLRAKLRKWLPEPLDLLAAAHEIDGSKVVLIYVGANPDGFAVFQADGQYVVGSKEKTAFRKGDVFARHGSASEPWSQADIRPVIDRLIASRKEDWRRGLAADLARVEAGSEARRLADAPAQTLTWNLDASSFEGAIIEQLRTADDIPLRLLLERFPAEAATLARDEERVADLPTLFDRLACIGGLGLRLERQEVVRALIMAAGRVYDVGFALEREGRGAAIDGAGYWLGMIERVIVLGALAVRMKAWPVVRELALRRGESDDWRHDRSWLRHALTMAARAKLFVETEKGRDVERSILSLAHRVAANEPCLRPDVPADDEALLDSICQFDALAALAMISETRAISGSRFYPNFARFYSHRTEPAFARLLSDPAMRAAIFPLSDDDLASALRGLDEFAQRESFRYAGWDGFTDERILRWLDMHPAQPRSPE
;
A
#
# COMPACT_ATOMS: atom_id res chain seq x y z
N MET A 1 24.77 -1.44 7.40
CA MET A 1 24.47 -0.01 7.53
C MET A 1 23.00 0.08 7.88
N VAL A 2 22.64 0.72 8.99
CA VAL A 2 21.24 0.91 9.37
C VAL A 2 20.63 1.85 8.33
N ILE A 3 19.67 1.35 7.55
CA ILE A 3 18.90 2.17 6.62
C ILE A 3 17.91 2.94 7.48
N VAL A 4 18.02 4.27 7.51
CA VAL A 4 17.06 5.14 8.20
C VAL A 4 15.92 5.40 7.21
N GLU A 5 14.78 4.76 7.44
CA GLU A 5 13.61 4.85 6.56
C GLU A 5 12.95 6.23 6.65
N PRO A 6 12.54 6.87 5.55
CA PRO A 6 11.86 8.17 5.58
C PRO A 6 10.39 8.03 6.03
N LEU A 7 10.18 7.54 7.25
CA LEU A 7 8.87 7.24 7.83
C LEU A 7 8.69 8.01 9.13
N VAL A 8 7.59 8.76 9.23
CA VAL A 8 7.21 9.52 10.43
C VAL A 8 5.88 9.06 11.04
N SER A 9 5.57 7.76 10.95
CA SER A 9 4.35 7.18 11.52
C SER A 9 4.40 7.07 13.05
N GLU A 10 3.23 6.91 13.68
CA GLU A 10 3.15 6.62 15.13
C GLU A 10 3.88 5.32 15.48
N GLU A 11 3.79 4.30 14.61
CA GLU A 11 4.50 3.03 14.77
C GLU A 11 6.01 3.23 14.82
N LYS A 12 6.55 4.05 13.90
CA LYS A 12 7.97 4.37 13.89
C LYS A 12 8.38 5.12 15.15
N LEU A 13 7.55 6.08 15.59
CA LEU A 13 7.80 6.81 16.82
C LEU A 13 7.88 5.87 18.03
N ARG A 14 6.95 4.92 18.18
CA ARG A 14 6.98 3.94 19.29
C ARG A 14 8.24 3.07 19.25
N GLN A 15 8.65 2.62 18.06
CA GLN A 15 9.90 1.88 17.90
C GLN A 15 11.11 2.69 18.39
N LEU A 16 11.19 3.98 18.03
CA LEU A 16 12.30 4.83 18.44
C LEU A 16 12.28 5.02 19.96
N LEU A 17 11.14 5.36 20.56
CA LEU A 17 10.99 5.50 22.02
C LEU A 17 11.45 4.25 22.80
N ASP A 18 11.19 3.05 22.26
CA ASP A 18 11.63 1.78 22.84
C ASP A 18 13.16 1.57 22.81
N GLU A 19 13.93 2.35 22.03
CA GLU A 19 15.40 2.29 22.05
C GLU A 19 15.98 2.78 23.38
N GLN A 20 15.25 3.63 24.12
CA GLN A 20 15.57 4.13 25.47
C GLN A 20 16.95 4.80 25.63
N ALA A 21 17.64 5.08 24.53
CA ALA A 21 18.93 5.74 24.51
C ALA A 21 19.11 6.52 23.20
N GLU A 22 19.79 7.65 23.28
CA GLU A 22 20.21 8.39 22.09
C GLU A 22 21.34 7.67 21.36
N SER A 23 21.39 7.84 20.05
CA SER A 23 22.41 7.24 19.17
C SER A 23 22.80 8.24 18.09
N ALA A 24 23.85 7.98 17.31
CA ALA A 24 24.21 8.88 16.21
C ALA A 24 23.04 9.19 15.24
N ALA A 25 22.05 8.30 15.14
CA ALA A 25 20.87 8.44 14.29
C ALA A 25 19.56 8.77 15.04
N LEU A 26 19.59 8.99 16.37
CA LEU A 26 18.41 9.30 17.18
C LEU A 26 18.75 10.33 18.28
N ASP A 27 17.97 11.39 18.33
CA ASP A 27 18.09 12.48 19.31
C ASP A 27 16.77 12.74 20.02
N TYR A 28 16.80 12.83 21.36
CA TYR A 28 15.62 13.12 22.17
C TYR A 28 15.67 14.55 22.67
N LYS A 29 14.54 15.25 22.54
CA LYS A 29 14.37 16.59 23.12
C LYS A 29 13.11 16.64 23.94
N ALA A 30 13.23 16.83 25.25
CA ALA A 30 12.06 16.96 26.11
C ALA A 30 11.22 18.20 25.75
N ILE A 31 11.89 19.30 25.39
CA ILE A 31 11.24 20.59 25.07
C ILE A 31 11.93 21.20 23.85
N CYS A 32 11.13 21.72 22.92
CA CYS A 32 11.58 22.58 21.83
C CYS A 32 10.46 23.55 21.46
N ASP A 33 10.70 24.85 21.57
CA ASP A 33 9.79 25.91 21.15
C ASP A 33 10.36 26.66 19.94
N LEU A 34 9.81 26.40 18.75
CA LEU A 34 10.24 27.03 17.50
C LEU A 34 9.97 28.54 17.40
N ARG A 35 9.36 29.15 18.43
CA ARG A 35 9.27 30.62 18.58
C ARG A 35 10.51 31.19 19.24
N GLU A 36 11.20 30.38 20.05
CA GLU A 36 12.44 30.75 20.68
C GLU A 36 13.60 30.57 19.69
N LYS A 37 14.39 31.64 19.54
CA LYS A 37 15.53 31.63 18.62
C LYS A 37 16.60 30.62 19.04
N ALA A 38 16.78 30.43 20.35
CA ALA A 38 17.73 29.47 20.90
C ALA A 38 17.41 28.05 20.41
N ASP A 39 16.17 27.61 20.61
CA ASP A 39 15.70 26.26 20.25
C ASP A 39 15.75 26.05 18.73
N THR A 40 15.37 27.06 17.94
CA THR A 40 15.43 26.96 16.47
C THR A 40 16.88 26.84 15.98
N VAL A 41 17.82 27.57 16.60
CA VAL A 41 19.24 27.50 16.26
C VAL A 41 19.84 26.14 16.66
N GLU A 42 19.59 25.67 17.87
CA GLU A 42 20.10 24.35 18.29
C GLU A 42 19.49 23.21 17.45
N LEU A 43 18.20 23.29 17.11
CA LEU A 43 17.58 22.32 16.18
C LEU A 43 18.25 22.35 14.80
N ALA A 44 18.56 23.53 14.25
CA ALA A 44 19.29 23.63 12.99
C ALA A 44 20.68 22.98 13.05
N LYS A 45 21.36 23.10 14.19
CA LYS A 45 22.63 22.44 14.44
C LYS A 45 22.50 20.92 14.39
N ASP A 46 21.50 20.37 15.08
CA ASP A 46 21.26 18.92 15.14
C ASP A 46 20.82 18.35 13.79
N VAL A 47 19.93 19.03 13.08
CA VAL A 47 19.54 18.66 11.71
C VAL A 47 20.75 18.70 10.76
N GLY A 48 21.61 19.73 10.88
CA GLY A 48 22.83 19.81 10.08
C GLY A 48 23.82 18.68 10.37
N ALA A 49 23.95 18.27 11.64
CA ALA A 49 24.79 17.14 12.04
C ALA A 49 24.23 15.79 11.56
N MET A 50 22.90 15.61 11.63
CA MET A 50 22.23 14.39 11.17
C MET A 50 22.31 14.20 9.66
N GLN A 51 22.41 15.27 8.87
CA GLN A 51 22.56 15.18 7.42
C GLN A 51 23.82 14.40 6.96
N VAL A 52 24.78 14.11 7.84
CA VAL A 52 25.94 13.26 7.50
C VAL A 52 25.55 11.80 7.25
N ALA A 53 24.58 11.26 7.99
CA ALA A 53 24.21 9.84 7.93
C ALA A 53 22.69 9.59 7.86
N GLY A 54 21.88 10.61 8.12
CA GLY A 54 20.45 10.52 8.36
C GLY A 54 20.14 10.19 9.83
N GLY A 55 18.91 10.44 10.25
CA GLY A 55 18.44 10.12 11.60
C GLY A 55 17.06 10.65 11.92
N TYR A 56 16.68 10.56 13.19
CA TYR A 56 15.44 11.08 13.73
C TYR A 56 15.68 11.98 14.93
N ILE A 57 14.86 13.03 15.04
CA ILE A 57 14.74 13.86 16.23
C ILE A 57 13.33 13.67 16.77
N VAL A 58 13.23 13.28 18.05
CA VAL A 58 11.96 13.09 18.75
C VAL A 58 11.81 14.20 19.78
N ILE A 59 10.79 15.04 19.61
CA ILE A 59 10.50 16.17 20.48
C ILE A 59 9.30 15.83 21.37
N GLY A 60 9.42 16.10 22.66
CA GLY A 60 8.45 15.70 23.67
C GLY A 60 8.82 14.40 24.38
N ALA A 61 10.06 13.93 24.29
CA ALA A 61 10.55 12.77 25.04
C ALA A 61 11.82 13.11 25.82
N ASP A 62 12.01 12.49 27.00
CA ASP A 62 13.25 12.59 27.75
C ASP A 62 14.36 11.72 27.12
N ASN A 63 15.58 11.81 27.66
CA ASN A 63 16.75 11.10 27.14
C ASN A 63 16.65 9.56 27.27
N ASN A 64 15.61 9.05 27.94
CA ASN A 64 15.32 7.62 28.08
C ASN A 64 14.12 7.20 27.20
N GLY A 65 13.71 8.04 26.24
CA GLY A 65 12.59 7.76 25.35
C GLY A 65 11.23 7.80 26.05
N ARG A 66 11.09 8.43 27.22
CA ARG A 66 9.78 8.55 27.89
C ARG A 66 9.06 9.80 27.42
N PRO A 67 7.81 9.71 26.94
CA PRO A 67 7.02 10.88 26.61
C PRO A 67 6.90 11.85 27.79
N THR A 68 6.95 13.13 27.47
CA THR A 68 6.83 14.25 28.41
C THR A 68 5.74 15.19 27.92
N ASN A 69 5.15 15.97 28.83
CA ASN A 69 4.21 17.04 28.47
C ASN A 69 4.92 18.32 27.97
N GLY A 70 6.09 18.17 27.34
CA GLY A 70 6.94 19.29 26.92
C GLY A 70 6.46 20.01 25.66
N VAL A 71 5.57 19.40 24.89
CA VAL A 71 4.95 20.00 23.69
C VAL A 71 3.50 20.34 23.98
N ALA A 72 3.19 21.63 24.14
CA ALA A 72 1.81 22.10 24.29
C ALA A 72 1.04 21.90 22.97
N ALA A 73 -0.26 21.57 23.05
CA ALA A 73 -1.11 21.30 21.89
C ALA A 73 -1.08 22.44 20.84
N GLU A 74 -1.04 23.69 21.29
CA GLU A 74 -0.97 24.89 20.44
C GLU A 74 0.33 25.03 19.66
N ARG A 75 1.40 24.32 20.08
CA ARG A 75 2.76 24.42 19.50
C ARG A 75 3.05 23.32 18.48
N VAL A 76 2.24 22.26 18.46
CA VAL A 76 2.38 21.14 17.54
C VAL A 76 2.31 21.60 16.08
N ALA A 77 1.45 22.57 15.79
CA ALA A 77 1.28 23.13 14.44
C ALA A 77 2.54 23.81 13.88
N LEU A 78 3.54 24.14 14.72
CA LEU A 78 4.80 24.73 14.23
C LEU A 78 5.75 23.68 13.64
N PHE A 79 5.45 22.40 13.83
CA PHE A 79 6.25 21.27 13.38
C PHE A 79 5.69 20.61 12.10
N ASP A 80 4.81 21.29 11.37
CA ASP A 80 4.55 20.88 9.99
C ASP A 80 5.81 21.08 9.12
N GLU A 81 5.98 20.22 8.12
CA GLU A 81 7.20 20.19 7.31
C GLU A 81 7.53 21.54 6.66
N ALA A 82 6.52 22.23 6.12
CA ALA A 82 6.71 23.48 5.41
C ALA A 82 7.19 24.60 6.35
N THR A 83 6.60 24.71 7.53
CA THR A 83 7.00 25.68 8.55
C THR A 83 8.41 25.39 9.07
N LEU A 84 8.71 24.13 9.38
CA LEU A 84 10.02 23.73 9.88
C LEU A 84 11.12 24.00 8.85
N ARG A 85 10.91 23.58 7.59
CA ARG A 85 11.82 23.85 6.47
C ARG A 85 12.06 25.34 6.28
N ALA A 86 11.01 26.16 6.29
CA ALA A 86 11.12 27.61 6.13
C ALA A 86 11.98 28.26 7.23
N LYS A 87 11.87 27.78 8.47
CA LYS A 87 12.70 28.26 9.61
C LYS A 87 14.16 27.84 9.47
N LEU A 88 14.43 26.62 9.02
CA LEU A 88 15.79 26.07 8.93
C LEU A 88 16.58 26.56 7.70
N ARG A 89 15.89 26.94 6.61
CA ARG A 89 16.53 27.35 5.33
C ARG A 89 17.55 28.49 5.48
N LYS A 90 17.43 29.31 6.53
CA LYS A 90 18.37 30.40 6.80
C LYS A 90 19.79 29.87 7.01
N TRP A 91 19.92 28.69 7.62
CA TRP A 91 21.19 28.11 8.03
C TRP A 91 21.56 26.89 7.20
N LEU A 92 20.58 26.10 6.75
CA LEU A 92 20.81 24.85 6.03
C LEU A 92 20.45 25.01 4.53
N PRO A 93 21.36 24.64 3.60
CA PRO A 93 21.11 24.63 2.16
C PRO A 93 20.09 23.57 1.73
N GLU A 94 19.47 23.79 0.56
CA GLU A 94 18.85 22.70 -0.21
C GLU A 94 19.92 21.88 -0.97
N PRO A 95 19.72 20.57 -1.19
CA PRO A 95 18.53 19.79 -0.83
C PRO A 95 18.51 19.43 0.67
N LEU A 96 17.38 19.64 1.32
CA LEU A 96 17.11 19.24 2.71
C LEU A 96 16.00 18.17 2.72
N ASP A 97 16.35 16.90 2.92
CA ASP A 97 15.35 15.84 3.07
C ASP A 97 14.86 15.80 4.52
N LEU A 98 13.59 16.14 4.73
CA LEU A 98 13.02 16.40 6.05
C LEU A 98 11.54 16.05 6.02
N LEU A 99 11.10 15.18 6.95
CA LEU A 99 9.69 14.90 7.19
C LEU A 99 9.39 15.17 8.65
N ALA A 100 8.20 15.66 8.97
CA ALA A 100 7.79 15.87 10.34
C ALA A 100 6.32 15.51 10.52
N ALA A 101 6.02 14.80 11.61
CA ALA A 101 4.66 14.47 11.99
C ALA A 101 4.50 14.54 13.51
N ALA A 102 3.30 14.90 13.95
CA ALA A 102 2.95 14.95 15.35
C ALA A 102 1.98 13.84 15.71
N HIS A 103 2.22 13.22 16.85
CA HIS A 103 1.51 12.05 17.35
C HIS A 103 1.06 12.27 18.79
N GLU A 104 0.17 11.40 19.26
CA GLU A 104 -0.23 11.33 20.66
C GLU A 104 0.13 9.97 21.23
N ILE A 105 1.02 9.94 22.21
CA ILE A 105 1.49 8.72 22.88
C ILE A 105 1.12 8.84 24.35
N ASP A 106 0.26 7.95 24.84
CA ASP A 106 -0.17 7.89 26.25
C ASP A 106 -0.67 9.26 26.79
N GLY A 107 -1.41 9.99 25.95
CA GLY A 107 -1.96 11.32 26.27
C GLY A 107 -0.94 12.48 26.18
N SER A 108 0.31 12.20 25.81
CA SER A 108 1.36 13.20 25.60
C SER A 108 1.56 13.46 24.10
N LYS A 109 1.71 14.73 23.71
CA LYS A 109 2.02 15.10 22.32
C LYS A 109 3.51 14.97 22.05
N VAL A 110 3.86 14.25 21.00
CA VAL A 110 5.24 13.97 20.62
C VAL A 110 5.39 14.23 19.12
N VAL A 111 6.46 14.91 18.73
CA VAL A 111 6.77 15.19 17.32
C VAL A 111 7.93 14.31 16.90
N LEU A 112 7.76 13.64 15.77
CA LEU A 112 8.81 12.87 15.11
C LEU A 112 9.28 13.64 13.87
N ILE A 113 10.58 13.93 13.82
CA ILE A 113 11.23 14.56 12.66
C ILE A 113 12.21 13.54 12.09
N TYR A 114 12.06 13.22 10.81
CA TYR A 114 13.06 12.50 10.02
C TYR A 114 13.98 13.50 9.34
N VAL A 115 15.28 13.24 9.38
CA VAL A 115 16.32 13.98 8.65
C VAL A 115 17.03 13.00 7.72
N GLY A 116 16.89 13.21 6.41
CA GLY A 116 17.59 12.41 5.41
C GLY A 116 19.06 12.78 5.31
N ALA A 117 19.88 11.83 4.85
CA ALA A 117 21.29 12.10 4.63
C ALA A 117 21.47 12.98 3.39
N ASN A 118 22.34 13.98 3.48
CA ASN A 118 22.58 14.89 2.36
C ASN A 118 23.26 14.12 1.21
N PRO A 119 22.77 14.28 -0.04
CA PRO A 119 23.31 13.57 -1.21
C PRO A 119 24.76 13.97 -1.55
N ASP A 120 25.21 15.14 -1.10
CA ASP A 120 26.60 15.60 -1.22
C ASP A 120 27.47 15.17 -0.02
N GLY A 121 26.86 14.51 0.96
CA GLY A 121 27.54 13.86 2.08
C GLY A 121 27.36 14.56 3.43
N PHE A 122 27.25 15.89 3.44
CA PHE A 122 27.09 16.72 4.65
C PHE A 122 26.52 18.11 4.31
N ALA A 123 26.00 18.81 5.32
CA ALA A 123 25.53 20.18 5.18
C ALA A 123 26.59 21.20 5.60
N VAL A 124 26.78 22.24 4.79
CA VAL A 124 27.61 23.41 5.12
C VAL A 124 26.71 24.56 5.55
N PHE A 125 26.88 25.05 6.78
CA PHE A 125 26.04 26.11 7.33
C PHE A 125 26.23 27.43 6.57
N GLN A 126 25.15 28.07 6.14
CA GLN A 126 25.20 29.25 5.27
C GLN A 126 25.20 30.60 6.01
N ALA A 127 24.90 30.60 7.30
CA ALA A 127 24.82 31.78 8.15
C ALA A 127 25.19 31.46 9.61
N ASP A 128 25.51 32.48 10.40
CA ASP A 128 25.81 32.32 11.83
C ASP A 128 24.54 31.99 12.64
N GLY A 129 24.68 31.03 13.56
CA GLY A 129 23.65 30.61 14.51
C GLY A 129 23.93 31.21 15.89
N GLN A 130 23.32 32.35 16.20
CA GLN A 130 23.56 33.10 17.44
C GLN A 130 22.26 33.42 18.19
N TYR A 131 22.30 33.26 19.51
CA TYR A 131 21.20 33.60 20.42
C TYR A 131 21.71 34.06 21.79
N VAL A 132 20.86 34.69 22.58
CA VAL A 132 21.22 35.25 23.89
C VAL A 132 20.81 34.31 25.02
N VAL A 133 21.72 34.05 25.97
CA VAL A 133 21.44 33.32 27.20
C VAL A 133 21.72 34.26 28.38
N GLY A 134 20.66 34.70 29.05
CA GLY A 134 20.74 35.75 30.06
C GLY A 134 21.19 37.07 29.44
N SER A 135 22.39 37.54 29.76
CA SER A 135 23.00 38.76 29.21
C SER A 135 24.15 38.50 28.22
N LYS A 136 24.46 37.23 27.91
CA LYS A 136 25.58 36.87 27.05
C LYS A 136 25.09 36.33 25.71
N GLU A 137 25.72 36.76 24.62
CA GLU A 137 25.53 36.16 23.31
C GLU A 137 26.28 34.84 23.22
N LYS A 138 25.60 33.78 22.77
CA LYS A 138 26.15 32.46 22.49
C LYS A 138 26.09 32.23 20.98
N THR A 139 27.22 31.79 20.42
CA THR A 139 27.30 31.30 19.02
C THR A 139 27.30 29.79 19.04
N ALA A 140 26.28 29.16 18.46
CA ALA A 140 26.17 27.70 18.35
C ALA A 140 27.00 27.14 17.18
N PHE A 141 27.02 27.88 16.07
CA PHE A 141 27.79 27.60 14.85
C PHE A 141 28.00 28.87 14.03
N ARG A 142 28.97 28.85 13.12
CA ARG A 142 29.28 29.91 12.16
C ARG A 142 28.99 29.48 10.73
N LYS A 143 28.86 30.46 9.85
CA LYS A 143 28.85 30.23 8.40
C LYS A 143 30.12 29.48 7.98
N GLY A 144 29.95 28.40 7.23
CA GLY A 144 31.00 27.53 6.73
C GLY A 144 31.28 26.32 7.62
N ASP A 145 30.71 26.27 8.83
CA ASP A 145 30.87 25.11 9.70
C ASP A 145 30.16 23.88 9.12
N VAL A 146 30.67 22.71 9.46
CA VAL A 146 30.08 21.40 9.19
C VAL A 146 30.08 20.63 10.50
N PHE A 147 28.94 20.04 10.84
CA PHE A 147 28.75 19.26 12.05
C PHE A 147 28.53 17.79 11.70
N ALA A 148 28.91 16.91 12.62
CA ALA A 148 28.66 15.47 12.56
C ALA A 148 28.17 14.96 13.92
N ARG A 149 27.54 13.79 13.91
CA ARG A 149 27.08 13.08 15.11
C ARG A 149 28.19 12.18 15.64
N HIS A 150 28.70 12.48 16.83
CA HIS A 150 29.59 11.58 17.58
C HIS A 150 28.84 11.05 18.81
N GLY A 151 28.26 9.86 18.68
CA GLY A 151 27.35 9.34 19.70
C GLY A 151 26.08 10.20 19.79
N SER A 152 25.78 10.75 20.97
CA SER A 152 24.64 11.65 21.18
C SER A 152 24.95 13.14 20.99
N ALA A 153 26.19 13.51 20.63
CA ALA A 153 26.59 14.90 20.50
C ALA A 153 26.68 15.38 19.04
N SER A 154 26.18 16.59 18.79
CA SER A 154 26.38 17.34 17.54
C SER A 154 27.62 18.22 17.66
N GLU A 155 28.72 17.80 17.04
CA GLU A 155 30.05 18.41 17.16
C GLU A 155 30.61 18.81 15.80
N PRO A 156 31.53 19.80 15.73
CA PRO A 156 32.24 20.08 14.49
C PRO A 156 32.90 18.80 13.98
N TRP A 157 32.72 18.51 12.68
CA TRP A 157 33.34 17.34 12.07
C TRP A 157 34.87 17.41 12.14
N SER A 158 35.51 16.26 12.00
CA SER A 158 36.94 16.06 12.09
C SER A 158 37.49 15.34 10.84
N GLN A 159 38.81 15.21 10.76
CA GLN A 159 39.46 14.43 9.70
C GLN A 159 38.97 12.98 9.65
N ALA A 160 38.53 12.42 10.78
CA ALA A 160 38.05 11.05 10.88
C ALA A 160 36.70 10.84 10.17
N ASP A 161 35.90 11.89 10.00
CA ASP A 161 34.56 11.84 9.39
C ASP A 161 34.60 11.83 7.86
N ILE A 162 35.66 12.38 7.28
CA ILE A 162 35.80 12.56 5.83
C ILE A 162 35.78 11.22 5.10
N ARG A 163 36.57 10.24 5.57
CA ARG A 163 36.71 8.95 4.88
C ARG A 163 35.39 8.15 4.88
N PRO A 164 34.70 7.97 6.01
CA PRO A 164 33.37 7.37 6.05
C PRO A 164 32.36 8.03 5.11
N VAL A 165 32.34 9.36 5.05
CA VAL A 165 31.44 10.09 4.13
C VAL A 165 31.76 9.76 2.67
N ILE A 166 33.03 9.82 2.27
CA ILE A 166 33.44 9.50 0.89
C ILE A 166 33.12 8.06 0.53
N ASP A 167 33.44 7.11 1.42
CA ASP A 167 33.18 5.69 1.17
C ASP A 167 31.68 5.41 1.04
N ARG A 168 30.83 6.08 1.85
CA ARG A 168 29.36 6.02 1.74
C ARG A 168 28.87 6.57 0.40
N LEU A 169 29.37 7.73 -0.03
CA LEU A 169 29.01 8.33 -1.32
C LEU A 169 29.40 7.43 -2.50
N ILE A 170 30.62 6.87 -2.47
CA ILE A 170 31.09 5.95 -3.50
C ILE A 170 30.26 4.67 -3.51
N ALA A 171 29.96 4.11 -2.34
CA ALA A 171 29.14 2.90 -2.22
C ALA A 171 27.73 3.11 -2.78
N SER A 172 27.08 4.22 -2.42
CA SER A 172 25.76 4.60 -2.95
C SER A 172 25.78 4.67 -4.48
N ARG A 173 26.73 5.43 -5.05
CA ARG A 173 26.86 5.61 -6.51
C ARG A 173 27.17 4.30 -7.25
N LYS A 174 28.03 3.45 -6.69
CA LYS A 174 28.34 2.14 -7.27
C LYS A 174 27.11 1.23 -7.28
N GLU A 175 26.31 1.28 -6.22
CA GLU A 175 25.08 0.49 -6.15
C GLU A 175 24.03 1.00 -7.14
N ASP A 176 23.87 2.31 -7.28
CA ASP A 176 23.03 2.91 -8.32
C ASP A 176 23.44 2.46 -9.72
N TRP A 177 24.73 2.45 -10.03
CA TRP A 177 25.24 1.98 -11.31
C TRP A 177 25.05 0.48 -11.52
N ARG A 178 25.26 -0.35 -10.50
CA ARG A 178 25.04 -1.80 -10.60
C ARG A 178 23.57 -2.13 -10.84
N ARG A 179 22.67 -1.45 -10.13
CA ARG A 179 21.23 -1.60 -10.32
C ARG A 179 20.82 -1.19 -11.73
N GLY A 180 21.36 -0.07 -12.24
CA GLY A 180 21.14 0.36 -13.62
C GLY A 180 21.60 -0.68 -14.66
N LEU A 181 22.85 -1.16 -14.54
CA LEU A 181 23.40 -2.15 -15.49
C LEU A 181 22.67 -3.50 -15.43
N ALA A 182 22.31 -3.97 -14.23
CA ALA A 182 21.55 -5.21 -14.07
C ALA A 182 20.16 -5.09 -14.70
N ALA A 183 19.48 -3.95 -14.51
CA ALA A 183 18.20 -3.68 -15.15
C ALA A 183 18.31 -3.58 -16.68
N ASP A 184 19.41 -3.05 -17.21
CA ASP A 184 19.66 -2.99 -18.66
C ASP A 184 19.87 -4.39 -19.26
N LEU A 185 20.70 -5.22 -18.62
CA LEU A 185 20.95 -6.59 -19.09
C LEU A 185 19.70 -7.46 -19.01
N ALA A 186 18.97 -7.40 -17.90
CA ALA A 186 17.71 -8.13 -17.73
C ALA A 186 16.68 -7.78 -18.82
N ARG A 187 16.60 -6.50 -19.22
CA ARG A 187 15.72 -6.07 -20.32
C ARG A 187 16.10 -6.67 -21.67
N VAL A 188 17.40 -6.78 -21.96
CA VAL A 188 17.89 -7.36 -23.23
C VAL A 188 17.61 -8.86 -23.27
N GLU A 189 17.91 -9.59 -22.19
CA GLU A 189 17.70 -11.04 -22.11
C GLU A 189 16.21 -11.39 -22.20
N ALA A 190 15.36 -10.73 -21.40
CA ALA A 190 13.91 -10.94 -21.40
C ALA A 190 13.30 -10.72 -22.79
N GLY A 191 13.73 -9.67 -23.52
CA GLY A 191 13.24 -9.41 -24.88
C GLY A 191 13.63 -10.48 -25.89
N SER A 192 14.82 -11.08 -25.75
CA SER A 192 15.27 -12.17 -26.64
C SER A 192 14.58 -13.50 -26.35
N GLU A 193 14.37 -13.81 -25.08
CA GLU A 193 13.73 -15.05 -24.63
C GLU A 193 12.22 -15.03 -24.90
N ALA A 194 11.56 -13.90 -24.65
CA ALA A 194 10.15 -13.69 -24.99
C ALA A 194 9.83 -14.04 -26.44
N ARG A 195 10.68 -13.61 -27.39
CA ARG A 195 10.50 -13.89 -28.81
C ARG A 195 10.70 -15.38 -29.14
N ARG A 196 11.71 -16.01 -28.53
CA ARG A 196 11.95 -17.46 -28.71
C ARG A 196 10.80 -18.30 -28.18
N LEU A 197 10.30 -17.96 -26.99
CA LEU A 197 9.15 -18.61 -26.38
C LEU A 197 7.88 -18.37 -27.19
N ALA A 198 7.73 -17.19 -27.81
CA ALA A 198 6.58 -16.89 -28.63
C ALA A 198 6.53 -17.71 -29.93
N ASP A 199 7.69 -17.95 -30.55
CA ASP A 199 7.82 -18.75 -31.78
C ASP A 199 7.92 -20.27 -31.50
N ALA A 200 8.01 -20.69 -30.23
CA ALA A 200 8.11 -22.09 -29.83
C ALA A 200 6.74 -22.81 -29.92
N PRO A 201 6.70 -24.16 -29.87
CA PRO A 201 5.45 -24.90 -29.78
C PRO A 201 4.59 -24.39 -28.62
N ALA A 202 3.27 -24.27 -28.83
CA ALA A 202 2.33 -23.68 -27.88
C ALA A 202 2.40 -24.25 -26.44
N GLN A 203 2.85 -25.50 -26.30
CA GLN A 203 3.00 -26.19 -25.01
C GLN A 203 4.17 -25.66 -24.16
N THR A 204 5.14 -24.99 -24.78
CA THR A 204 6.33 -24.40 -24.13
C THR A 204 5.99 -23.17 -23.30
N LEU A 205 4.88 -22.49 -23.59
CA LEU A 205 4.37 -21.43 -22.73
C LEU A 205 3.76 -22.06 -21.46
N THR A 206 4.39 -21.84 -20.31
CA THR A 206 4.00 -22.40 -19.00
C THR A 206 4.05 -21.32 -17.92
N TRP A 207 3.36 -21.52 -16.79
CA TRP A 207 3.35 -20.55 -15.69
C TRP A 207 4.66 -20.51 -14.89
N ASN A 208 5.43 -21.62 -14.88
CA ASN A 208 6.65 -21.77 -14.09
C ASN A 208 7.89 -21.11 -14.71
N LEU A 209 7.70 -20.27 -15.74
CA LEU A 209 8.73 -19.39 -16.26
C LEU A 209 9.03 -18.26 -15.25
N ASP A 210 10.24 -17.71 -15.30
CA ASP A 210 10.54 -16.49 -14.56
C ASP A 210 9.61 -15.35 -15.00
N ALA A 211 9.38 -14.39 -14.11
CA ALA A 211 8.34 -13.37 -14.32
C ALA A 211 8.55 -12.57 -15.62
N SER A 212 9.80 -12.23 -15.93
CA SER A 212 10.12 -11.42 -17.10
C SER A 212 9.93 -12.19 -18.41
N SER A 213 10.36 -13.45 -18.47
CA SER A 213 10.14 -14.32 -19.63
C SER A 213 8.67 -14.65 -19.82
N PHE A 214 7.94 -14.90 -18.74
CA PHE A 214 6.50 -15.13 -18.79
C PHE A 214 5.77 -13.92 -19.36
N GLU A 215 5.93 -12.75 -18.75
CA GLU A 215 5.26 -11.52 -19.20
C GLU A 215 5.63 -11.16 -20.64
N GLY A 216 6.92 -11.26 -20.99
CA GLY A 216 7.39 -11.03 -22.34
C GLY A 216 6.76 -11.98 -23.35
N ALA A 217 6.68 -13.27 -23.04
CA ALA A 217 6.04 -14.26 -23.91
C ALA A 217 4.53 -13.96 -24.09
N ILE A 218 3.80 -13.63 -23.01
CA ILE A 218 2.39 -13.22 -23.12
C ILE A 218 2.25 -11.97 -24.00
N ILE A 219 3.08 -10.95 -23.79
CA ILE A 219 3.05 -9.73 -24.61
C ILE A 219 3.29 -10.06 -26.08
N GLU A 220 4.26 -10.90 -26.40
CA GLU A 220 4.55 -11.30 -27.78
C GLU A 220 3.39 -12.07 -28.42
N GLN A 221 2.73 -13.00 -27.70
CA GLN A 221 1.53 -13.68 -28.20
C GLN A 221 0.38 -12.69 -28.49
N LEU A 222 0.17 -11.71 -27.59
CA LEU A 222 -0.84 -10.67 -27.79
C LEU A 222 -0.49 -9.70 -28.92
N ARG A 223 0.81 -9.51 -29.20
CA ARG A 223 1.32 -8.68 -30.29
C ARG A 223 1.16 -9.37 -31.65
N THR A 224 1.40 -10.68 -31.72
CA THR A 224 1.21 -11.49 -32.94
C THR A 224 -0.24 -11.89 -33.19
N ALA A 225 -1.13 -11.65 -32.21
CA ALA A 225 -2.53 -12.07 -32.24
C ALA A 225 -2.70 -13.60 -32.37
N ASP A 226 -1.73 -14.36 -31.87
CA ASP A 226 -1.85 -15.81 -31.71
C ASP A 226 -2.38 -16.12 -30.31
N ASP A 227 -3.67 -16.47 -30.22
CA ASP A 227 -4.35 -16.77 -28.97
C ASP A 227 -4.23 -18.25 -28.57
N ILE A 228 -3.70 -19.12 -29.44
CA ILE A 228 -3.67 -20.58 -29.23
C ILE A 228 -2.82 -20.94 -28.00
N PRO A 229 -1.55 -20.47 -27.86
CA PRO A 229 -0.73 -20.81 -26.69
C PRO A 229 -1.34 -20.30 -25.39
N LEU A 230 -1.92 -19.09 -25.42
CA LEU A 230 -2.54 -18.49 -24.26
C LEU A 230 -3.80 -19.26 -23.83
N ARG A 231 -4.64 -19.67 -24.77
CA ARG A 231 -5.82 -20.49 -24.48
C ARG A 231 -5.44 -21.84 -23.89
N LEU A 232 -4.47 -22.54 -24.47
CA LEU A 232 -3.99 -23.83 -23.96
C LEU A 232 -3.36 -23.70 -22.57
N LEU A 233 -2.69 -22.59 -22.29
CA LEU A 233 -2.22 -22.27 -20.94
C LEU A 233 -3.42 -22.09 -19.99
N LEU A 234 -4.39 -21.23 -20.31
CA LEU A 234 -5.62 -20.98 -19.52
C LEU A 234 -6.45 -22.25 -19.26
N GLU A 235 -6.46 -23.21 -20.19
CA GLU A 235 -7.12 -24.51 -20.03
C GLU A 235 -6.40 -25.44 -19.03
N ARG A 236 -5.07 -25.31 -18.89
CA ARG A 236 -4.26 -26.15 -17.99
C ARG A 236 -4.25 -25.67 -16.54
N PHE A 237 -4.41 -24.37 -16.29
CA PHE A 237 -4.35 -23.77 -14.95
C PHE A 237 -5.16 -24.51 -13.87
N PRO A 238 -6.43 -24.91 -14.08
CA PRO A 238 -7.19 -25.63 -13.05
C PRO A 238 -6.56 -26.98 -12.67
N ALA A 239 -6.08 -27.74 -13.65
CA ALA A 239 -5.43 -29.02 -13.42
C ALA A 239 -4.07 -28.84 -12.70
N GLU A 240 -3.29 -27.85 -13.12
CA GLU A 240 -2.00 -27.55 -12.48
C GLU A 240 -2.19 -27.05 -11.04
N ALA A 241 -3.16 -26.17 -10.78
CA ALA A 241 -3.46 -25.71 -9.44
C ALA A 241 -3.95 -26.85 -8.53
N ALA A 242 -4.75 -27.77 -9.09
CA ALA A 242 -5.18 -28.98 -8.41
C ALA A 242 -4.00 -29.91 -8.06
N THR A 243 -3.02 -30.05 -8.95
CA THR A 243 -1.80 -30.83 -8.67
C THR A 243 -0.97 -30.17 -7.57
N LEU A 244 -0.68 -28.86 -7.68
CA LEU A 244 0.12 -28.14 -6.68
C LEU A 244 -0.54 -28.16 -5.30
N ALA A 245 -1.87 -28.01 -5.22
CA ALA A 245 -2.59 -27.98 -3.95
C ALA A 245 -2.61 -29.34 -3.21
N ARG A 246 -2.24 -30.44 -3.87
CA ARG A 246 -2.18 -31.79 -3.28
C ARG A 246 -0.76 -32.26 -3.01
N ASP A 247 0.24 -31.50 -3.45
CA ASP A 247 1.65 -31.87 -3.35
C ASP A 247 2.33 -31.01 -2.29
N GLU A 248 2.68 -31.60 -1.15
CA GLU A 248 3.29 -30.90 -0.01
C GLU A 248 4.62 -30.21 -0.37
N GLU A 249 5.38 -30.76 -1.32
CA GLU A 249 6.67 -30.18 -1.73
C GLU A 249 6.49 -29.00 -2.69
N ARG A 250 5.36 -28.97 -3.42
CA ARG A 250 5.11 -28.01 -4.50
C ARG A 250 4.01 -27.01 -4.19
N VAL A 251 3.28 -27.16 -3.09
CA VAL A 251 2.22 -26.24 -2.67
C VAL A 251 2.71 -24.79 -2.53
N ALA A 252 4.01 -24.61 -2.22
CA ALA A 252 4.65 -23.31 -2.16
C ALA A 252 4.71 -22.55 -3.50
N ASP A 253 4.56 -23.25 -4.64
CA ASP A 253 4.52 -22.64 -5.97
C ASP A 253 3.11 -22.14 -6.36
N LEU A 254 2.08 -22.53 -5.59
CA LEU A 254 0.69 -22.19 -5.89
C LEU A 254 0.43 -20.67 -5.93
N PRO A 255 1.00 -19.84 -5.02
CA PRO A 255 0.92 -18.39 -5.13
C PRO A 255 1.45 -17.87 -6.47
N THR A 256 2.59 -18.38 -6.94
CA THR A 256 3.15 -18.01 -8.25
C THR A 256 2.20 -18.34 -9.39
N LEU A 257 1.55 -19.51 -9.36
CA LEU A 257 0.52 -19.84 -10.35
C LEU A 257 -0.63 -18.82 -10.33
N PHE A 258 -1.12 -18.42 -9.15
CA PHE A 258 -2.15 -17.38 -9.04
C PHE A 258 -1.67 -16.01 -9.53
N ASP A 259 -0.42 -15.64 -9.24
CA ASP A 259 0.20 -14.39 -9.69
C ASP A 259 0.28 -14.36 -11.22
N ARG A 260 0.71 -15.45 -11.86
CA ARG A 260 0.74 -15.58 -13.32
C ARG A 260 -0.62 -15.47 -13.97
N LEU A 261 -1.64 -16.09 -13.37
CA LEU A 261 -3.02 -15.97 -13.82
C LEU A 261 -3.49 -14.51 -13.76
N ALA A 262 -3.22 -13.81 -12.65
CA ALA A 262 -3.56 -12.40 -12.48
C ALA A 262 -2.78 -11.49 -13.44
N CYS A 263 -1.49 -11.75 -13.67
CA CYS A 263 -0.66 -11.00 -14.62
C CYS A 263 -1.20 -11.08 -16.05
N ILE A 264 -1.71 -12.25 -16.49
CA ILE A 264 -2.39 -12.37 -17.79
C ILE A 264 -3.57 -11.38 -17.85
N GLY A 265 -4.37 -11.33 -16.79
CA GLY A 265 -5.49 -10.39 -16.67
C GLY A 265 -5.03 -8.92 -16.73
N GLY A 266 -3.97 -8.58 -15.99
CA GLY A 266 -3.40 -7.22 -15.97
C GLY A 266 -2.82 -6.80 -17.33
N LEU A 267 -2.15 -7.72 -18.03
CA LEU A 267 -1.70 -7.51 -19.41
C LEU A 267 -2.86 -7.33 -20.38
N GLY A 268 -3.90 -8.16 -20.26
CA GLY A 268 -5.12 -8.05 -21.06
C GLY A 268 -5.82 -6.71 -20.89
N LEU A 269 -5.89 -6.18 -19.66
CA LEU A 269 -6.43 -4.86 -19.36
C LEU A 269 -5.57 -3.76 -20.01
N ARG A 270 -4.25 -3.78 -19.75
CA ARG A 270 -3.29 -2.79 -20.27
C ARG A 270 -3.25 -2.68 -21.78
N LEU A 271 -3.37 -3.81 -22.46
CA LEU A 271 -3.30 -3.89 -23.92
C LEU A 271 -4.70 -3.87 -24.56
N GLU A 272 -5.74 -3.56 -23.78
CA GLU A 272 -7.13 -3.44 -24.22
C GLU A 272 -7.64 -4.69 -24.97
N ARG A 273 -7.19 -5.88 -24.54
CA ARG A 273 -7.56 -7.18 -25.13
C ARG A 273 -8.73 -7.80 -24.36
N GLN A 274 -9.95 -7.33 -24.65
CA GLN A 274 -11.16 -7.75 -23.93
C GLN A 274 -11.41 -9.27 -23.95
N GLU A 275 -11.14 -9.95 -25.07
CA GLU A 275 -11.34 -11.41 -25.16
C GLU A 275 -10.42 -12.17 -24.21
N VAL A 276 -9.19 -11.67 -24.01
CA VAL A 276 -8.22 -12.26 -23.09
C VAL A 276 -8.68 -12.07 -21.65
N VAL A 277 -9.18 -10.88 -21.31
CA VAL A 277 -9.72 -10.62 -19.96
C VAL A 277 -10.91 -11.53 -19.67
N ARG A 278 -11.84 -11.70 -20.63
CA ARG A 278 -12.97 -12.63 -20.50
C ARG A 278 -12.51 -14.08 -20.31
N ALA A 279 -11.59 -14.55 -21.15
CA ALA A 279 -11.05 -15.90 -21.07
C ALA A 279 -10.35 -16.16 -19.72
N LEU A 280 -9.60 -15.17 -19.24
CA LEU A 280 -8.95 -15.19 -17.92
C LEU A 280 -9.98 -15.30 -16.80
N ILE A 281 -11.01 -14.45 -16.76
CA ILE A 281 -12.03 -14.49 -15.70
C ILE A 281 -12.75 -15.84 -15.67
N MET A 282 -13.01 -16.44 -16.84
CA MET A 282 -13.55 -17.81 -16.93
C MET A 282 -12.58 -18.85 -16.36
N ALA A 283 -11.31 -18.80 -16.75
CA ALA A 283 -10.28 -19.71 -16.23
C ALA A 283 -10.10 -19.55 -14.72
N ALA A 284 -10.08 -18.32 -14.21
CA ALA A 284 -10.06 -18.03 -12.78
C ALA A 284 -11.26 -18.65 -12.05
N GLY A 285 -12.47 -18.56 -12.60
CA GLY A 285 -13.63 -19.25 -12.04
C GLY A 285 -13.41 -20.76 -11.87
N ARG A 286 -12.83 -21.43 -12.88
CA ARG A 286 -12.52 -22.86 -12.83
C ARG A 286 -11.39 -23.20 -11.85
N VAL A 287 -10.36 -22.35 -11.77
CA VAL A 287 -9.29 -22.49 -10.77
C VAL A 287 -9.88 -22.34 -9.36
N TYR A 288 -10.76 -21.38 -9.14
CA TYR A 288 -11.44 -21.19 -7.86
C TYR A 288 -12.22 -22.43 -7.41
N ASP A 289 -12.88 -23.10 -8.36
CA ASP A 289 -13.68 -24.30 -8.07
C ASP A 289 -12.84 -25.50 -7.59
N VAL A 290 -11.54 -25.52 -7.87
CA VAL A 290 -10.63 -26.54 -7.33
C VAL A 290 -10.70 -26.58 -5.80
N GLY A 291 -10.86 -25.42 -5.15
CA GLY A 291 -10.98 -25.34 -3.70
C GLY A 291 -12.14 -26.17 -3.12
N PHE A 292 -13.25 -26.33 -3.86
CA PHE A 292 -14.38 -27.16 -3.39
C PHE A 292 -14.02 -28.65 -3.41
N ALA A 293 -13.22 -29.09 -4.38
CA ALA A 293 -12.70 -30.45 -4.39
C ALA A 293 -11.76 -30.69 -3.20
N LEU A 294 -10.86 -29.74 -2.91
CA LEU A 294 -9.94 -29.81 -1.77
C LEU A 294 -10.70 -29.84 -0.43
N GLU A 295 -11.74 -29.02 -0.28
CA GLU A 295 -12.58 -29.01 0.93
C GLU A 295 -13.26 -30.37 1.17
N ARG A 296 -13.75 -31.04 0.12
CA ARG A 296 -14.34 -32.39 0.23
C ARG A 296 -13.32 -33.46 0.61
N GLU A 297 -12.09 -33.32 0.13
CA GLU A 297 -11.00 -34.27 0.41
C GLU A 297 -10.51 -34.17 1.87
N GLY A 298 -10.71 -33.02 2.53
CA GLY A 298 -10.34 -32.83 3.93
C GLY A 298 -8.83 -32.88 4.13
N ARG A 299 -8.32 -33.89 4.87
CA ARG A 299 -6.89 -34.01 5.23
C ARG A 299 -5.99 -34.55 4.11
N GLY A 300 -6.52 -34.77 2.91
CA GLY A 300 -5.75 -35.30 1.78
C GLY A 300 -5.00 -34.26 0.93
N ALA A 301 -5.24 -32.97 1.18
CA ALA A 301 -4.61 -31.87 0.45
C ALA A 301 -3.46 -31.23 1.24
N ALA A 302 -2.47 -30.68 0.54
CA ALA A 302 -1.34 -29.96 1.12
C ALA A 302 -1.73 -28.55 1.62
N ILE A 303 -2.85 -28.01 1.12
CA ILE A 303 -3.46 -26.76 1.56
C ILE A 303 -4.96 -26.97 1.75
N ASP A 304 -5.53 -26.38 2.81
CA ASP A 304 -6.96 -26.41 3.01
C ASP A 304 -7.70 -25.48 2.02
N GLY A 305 -8.99 -25.76 1.79
CA GLY A 305 -9.79 -24.98 0.85
C GLY A 305 -9.85 -23.48 1.18
N ALA A 306 -9.93 -23.12 2.47
CA ALA A 306 -9.98 -21.71 2.88
C ALA A 306 -8.67 -20.97 2.56
N GLY A 307 -7.52 -21.59 2.80
CA GLY A 307 -6.21 -21.07 2.40
C GLY A 307 -6.09 -20.93 0.88
N TYR A 308 -6.56 -21.93 0.13
CA TYR A 308 -6.58 -21.91 -1.35
C TYR A 308 -7.40 -20.74 -1.89
N TRP A 309 -8.65 -20.59 -1.43
CA TRP A 309 -9.52 -19.50 -1.87
C TRP A 309 -9.01 -18.12 -1.47
N LEU A 310 -8.42 -18.00 -0.27
CA LEU A 310 -7.83 -16.73 0.18
C LEU A 310 -6.69 -16.30 -0.73
N GLY A 311 -5.73 -17.19 -1.00
CA GLY A 311 -4.59 -16.88 -1.87
C GLY A 311 -5.03 -16.44 -3.26
N MET A 312 -6.08 -17.06 -3.81
CA MET A 312 -6.62 -16.68 -5.10
C MET A 312 -7.37 -15.34 -5.07
N ILE A 313 -8.23 -15.10 -4.07
CA ILE A 313 -9.09 -13.92 -4.06
C ILE A 313 -8.30 -12.63 -3.82
N GLU A 314 -7.16 -12.70 -3.13
CA GLU A 314 -6.22 -11.58 -3.02
C GLU A 314 -5.83 -11.05 -4.40
N ARG A 315 -5.49 -11.94 -5.35
CA ARG A 315 -5.12 -11.57 -6.73
C ARG A 315 -6.30 -11.01 -7.50
N VAL A 316 -7.50 -11.55 -7.29
CA VAL A 316 -8.74 -11.03 -7.90
C VAL A 316 -9.00 -9.59 -7.44
N ILE A 317 -8.83 -9.31 -6.15
CA ILE A 317 -8.99 -7.96 -5.58
C ILE A 317 -7.97 -7.01 -6.20
N VAL A 318 -6.70 -7.42 -6.31
CA VAL A 318 -5.66 -6.60 -6.93
C VAL A 318 -5.93 -6.36 -8.41
N LEU A 319 -6.37 -7.38 -9.16
CA LEU A 319 -6.76 -7.21 -10.57
C LEU A 319 -7.97 -6.26 -10.71
N GLY A 320 -8.93 -6.34 -9.79
CA GLY A 320 -10.05 -5.41 -9.68
C GLY A 320 -9.60 -3.98 -9.40
N ALA A 321 -8.63 -3.79 -8.51
CA ALA A 321 -8.01 -2.50 -8.23
C ALA A 321 -7.31 -1.91 -9.46
N LEU A 322 -6.56 -2.73 -10.21
CA LEU A 322 -5.98 -2.32 -11.49
C LEU A 322 -7.08 -1.91 -12.49
N ALA A 323 -8.16 -2.68 -12.59
CA ALA A 323 -9.31 -2.32 -13.43
C ALA A 323 -9.95 -0.98 -13.02
N VAL A 324 -9.98 -0.65 -11.72
CA VAL A 324 -10.43 0.68 -11.24
C VAL A 324 -9.50 1.79 -11.73
N ARG A 325 -8.18 1.63 -11.59
CA ARG A 325 -7.20 2.64 -12.05
C ARG A 325 -7.26 2.82 -13.57
N MET A 326 -7.47 1.72 -14.30
CA MET A 326 -7.66 1.70 -15.75
C MET A 326 -9.05 2.12 -16.23
N LYS A 327 -10.00 2.40 -15.32
CA LYS A 327 -11.40 2.74 -15.64
C LYS A 327 -12.12 1.67 -16.46
N ALA A 328 -11.74 0.41 -16.30
CA ALA A 328 -12.34 -0.75 -16.96
C ALA A 328 -13.60 -1.22 -16.21
N TRP A 329 -14.62 -0.36 -16.13
CA TRP A 329 -15.82 -0.58 -15.32
C TRP A 329 -16.58 -1.90 -15.59
N PRO A 330 -16.72 -2.37 -16.85
CA PRO A 330 -17.31 -3.69 -17.11
C PRO A 330 -16.55 -4.83 -16.43
N VAL A 331 -15.22 -4.75 -16.39
CA VAL A 331 -14.37 -5.76 -15.74
C VAL A 331 -14.50 -5.68 -14.22
N VAL A 332 -14.57 -4.46 -13.66
CA VAL A 332 -14.86 -4.26 -12.22
C VAL A 332 -16.17 -4.96 -11.84
N ARG A 333 -17.24 -4.76 -12.63
CA ARG A 333 -18.53 -5.45 -12.39
C ARG A 333 -18.38 -6.96 -12.54
N GLU A 334 -17.73 -7.42 -13.60
CA GLU A 334 -17.61 -8.86 -13.87
C GLU A 334 -16.85 -9.57 -12.75
N LEU A 335 -15.72 -9.02 -12.29
CA LEU A 335 -14.97 -9.55 -11.15
C LEU A 335 -15.80 -9.47 -9.85
N ALA A 336 -16.56 -8.40 -9.62
CA ALA A 336 -17.38 -8.29 -8.42
C ALA A 336 -18.46 -9.37 -8.31
N LEU A 337 -19.12 -9.66 -9.43
CA LEU A 337 -20.28 -10.57 -9.49
C LEU A 337 -19.89 -12.01 -9.83
N ARG A 338 -18.60 -12.30 -10.04
CA ARG A 338 -18.17 -13.62 -10.54
C ARG A 338 -18.40 -14.72 -9.51
N ARG A 339 -18.80 -15.87 -10.04
CA ARG A 339 -18.75 -17.19 -9.39
C ARG A 339 -18.03 -18.18 -10.30
N GLY A 340 -17.59 -19.29 -9.72
CA GLY A 340 -17.16 -20.45 -10.49
C GLY A 340 -18.34 -21.15 -11.17
N GLU A 341 -18.04 -22.26 -11.83
CA GLU A 341 -18.96 -23.09 -12.60
C GLU A 341 -19.43 -24.34 -11.83
N SER A 342 -18.85 -24.63 -10.65
CA SER A 342 -19.23 -25.79 -9.83
C SER A 342 -20.71 -25.77 -9.38
N ASP A 343 -21.30 -26.95 -9.18
CA ASP A 343 -22.60 -27.10 -8.52
C ASP A 343 -22.53 -26.89 -6.99
N ASP A 344 -21.33 -26.79 -6.43
CA ASP A 344 -21.11 -26.57 -4.99
C ASP A 344 -21.44 -25.14 -4.53
N TRP A 345 -21.68 -24.22 -5.47
CA TRP A 345 -22.10 -22.85 -5.17
C TRP A 345 -23.51 -22.84 -4.56
N ARG A 346 -23.58 -22.82 -3.22
CA ARG A 346 -24.85 -22.83 -2.46
C ARG A 346 -25.54 -21.46 -2.46
N HIS A 347 -25.28 -20.68 -1.41
CA HIS A 347 -25.95 -19.41 -1.13
C HIS A 347 -25.11 -18.20 -1.54
N ASP A 348 -23.79 -18.38 -1.64
CA ASP A 348 -22.85 -17.32 -2.00
C ASP A 348 -23.03 -16.92 -3.47
N ARG A 349 -23.19 -15.61 -3.66
CA ARG A 349 -23.46 -15.02 -4.98
C ARG A 349 -22.20 -14.53 -5.69
N SER A 350 -21.08 -14.47 -4.97
CA SER A 350 -19.79 -14.00 -5.47
C SER A 350 -18.65 -14.71 -4.75
N TRP A 351 -17.57 -14.98 -5.49
CA TRP A 351 -16.31 -15.49 -4.96
C TRP A 351 -15.66 -14.60 -3.90
N LEU A 352 -15.88 -13.28 -3.94
CA LEU A 352 -15.36 -12.34 -2.96
C LEU A 352 -15.98 -12.63 -1.60
N ARG A 353 -17.31 -12.80 -1.57
CA ARG A 353 -18.04 -13.08 -0.33
C ARG A 353 -17.77 -14.48 0.20
N HIS A 354 -17.70 -15.47 -0.69
CA HIS A 354 -17.42 -16.85 -0.32
C HIS A 354 -16.03 -16.98 0.30
N ALA A 355 -14.97 -16.55 -0.40
CA ALA A 355 -13.59 -16.64 0.08
C ALA A 355 -13.41 -15.91 1.41
N LEU A 356 -13.99 -14.71 1.55
CA LEU A 356 -13.98 -13.98 2.82
C LEU A 356 -14.65 -14.77 3.96
N THR A 357 -15.81 -15.39 3.72
CA THR A 357 -16.48 -16.24 4.73
C THR A 357 -15.58 -17.40 5.15
N MET A 358 -15.00 -18.10 4.18
CA MET A 358 -14.23 -19.31 4.44
C MET A 358 -12.93 -18.99 5.16
N ALA A 359 -12.21 -17.95 4.74
CA ALA A 359 -11.02 -17.46 5.42
C ALA A 359 -11.30 -17.01 6.86
N ALA A 360 -12.42 -16.29 7.09
CA ALA A 360 -12.82 -15.87 8.43
C ALA A 360 -13.15 -17.07 9.34
N ARG A 361 -13.88 -18.08 8.82
CA ARG A 361 -14.20 -19.31 9.56
C ARG A 361 -12.96 -20.12 9.91
N ALA A 362 -11.98 -20.14 9.01
CA ALA A 362 -10.67 -20.77 9.23
C ALA A 362 -9.70 -19.92 10.06
N LYS A 363 -10.10 -18.72 10.49
CA LYS A 363 -9.28 -17.76 11.26
C LYS A 363 -7.98 -17.33 10.56
N LEU A 364 -7.99 -17.29 9.23
CA LEU A 364 -6.80 -16.94 8.42
C LEU A 364 -6.45 -15.45 8.44
N PHE A 365 -7.29 -14.61 9.05
CA PHE A 365 -7.04 -13.18 9.20
C PHE A 365 -6.32 -12.84 10.51
N VAL A 366 -5.99 -13.81 11.36
CA VAL A 366 -5.33 -13.56 12.64
C VAL A 366 -3.89 -14.03 12.57
N GLU A 367 -2.94 -13.10 12.72
CA GLU A 367 -1.51 -13.39 12.83
C GLU A 367 -1.03 -13.04 14.23
N THR A 368 -0.27 -13.93 14.88
CA THR A 368 0.35 -13.61 16.18
C THR A 368 1.69 -12.91 15.95
N GLU A 369 1.73 -11.60 16.21
CA GLU A 369 2.95 -10.80 16.14
C GLU A 369 3.42 -10.40 17.54
N LYS A 370 4.66 -10.75 17.89
CA LYS A 370 5.28 -10.44 19.19
C LYS A 370 4.38 -10.83 20.39
N GLY A 371 3.66 -11.95 20.28
CA GLY A 371 2.77 -12.48 21.33
C GLY A 371 1.38 -11.83 21.42
N ARG A 372 0.99 -11.01 20.45
CA ARG A 372 -0.37 -10.47 20.32
C ARG A 372 -1.01 -10.90 19.01
N ASP A 373 -2.28 -11.26 19.06
CA ASP A 373 -3.08 -11.55 17.87
C ASP A 373 -3.46 -10.25 17.18
N VAL A 374 -3.00 -10.09 15.93
CA VAL A 374 -3.29 -8.97 15.05
C VAL A 374 -4.24 -9.45 13.96
N GLU A 375 -5.41 -8.83 13.89
CA GLU A 375 -6.37 -9.10 12.83
C GLU A 375 -6.01 -8.29 11.57
N ARG A 376 -5.72 -8.97 10.46
CA ARG A 376 -5.44 -8.38 9.15
C ARG A 376 -6.73 -8.25 8.34
N SER A 377 -6.82 -7.18 7.54
CA SER A 377 -7.87 -7.04 6.53
C SER A 377 -7.49 -7.82 5.27
N ILE A 378 -8.47 -8.44 4.61
CA ILE A 378 -8.27 -9.01 3.27
C ILE A 378 -7.71 -7.99 2.27
N LEU A 379 -8.06 -6.70 2.42
CA LEU A 379 -7.52 -5.64 1.59
C LEU A 379 -6.04 -5.35 1.89
N SER A 380 -5.59 -5.51 3.13
CA SER A 380 -4.17 -5.41 3.49
C SER A 380 -3.36 -6.57 2.93
N LEU A 381 -3.95 -7.78 2.89
CA LEU A 381 -3.31 -8.94 2.25
C LEU A 381 -3.21 -8.75 0.74
N ALA A 382 -4.28 -8.29 0.09
CA ALA A 382 -4.26 -7.91 -1.32
C ALA A 382 -3.24 -6.79 -1.61
N HIS A 383 -3.11 -5.80 -0.73
CA HIS A 383 -2.12 -4.73 -0.87
C HIS A 383 -0.69 -5.28 -0.87
N ARG A 384 -0.38 -6.27 -0.02
CA ARG A 384 0.92 -6.97 -0.02
C ARG A 384 1.19 -7.68 -1.35
N VAL A 385 0.18 -8.33 -1.93
CA VAL A 385 0.28 -8.95 -3.27
C VAL A 385 0.56 -7.89 -4.33
N ALA A 386 -0.18 -6.78 -4.33
CA ALA A 386 0.03 -5.68 -5.27
C ALA A 386 1.45 -5.09 -5.18
N ALA A 387 1.97 -4.89 -3.97
CA ALA A 387 3.32 -4.38 -3.76
C ALA A 387 4.39 -5.33 -4.32
N ASN A 388 4.18 -6.64 -4.19
CA ASN A 388 5.15 -7.67 -4.61
C ASN A 388 5.08 -8.05 -6.10
N GLU A 389 3.96 -7.79 -6.79
CA GLU A 389 3.75 -8.18 -8.19
C GLU A 389 3.69 -6.96 -9.13
N PRO A 390 4.83 -6.54 -9.74
CA PRO A 390 4.89 -5.36 -10.61
C PRO A 390 3.89 -5.38 -11.78
N CYS A 391 3.56 -6.57 -12.31
CA CYS A 391 2.63 -6.75 -13.43
C CYS A 391 1.21 -6.20 -13.12
N LEU A 392 0.83 -6.16 -11.83
CA LEU A 392 -0.47 -5.69 -11.34
C LEU A 392 -0.46 -4.21 -10.90
N ARG A 393 0.71 -3.58 -10.89
CA ARG A 393 0.91 -2.15 -10.61
C ARG A 393 1.86 -1.49 -11.64
N PRO A 394 1.56 -1.62 -12.94
CA PRO A 394 2.41 -1.08 -13.99
C PRO A 394 2.45 0.45 -14.02
N ASP A 395 1.49 1.09 -13.35
CA ASP A 395 1.21 2.52 -13.37
C ASP A 395 1.66 3.26 -12.10
N VAL A 396 2.02 2.54 -11.03
CA VAL A 396 2.39 3.13 -9.73
C VAL A 396 3.52 2.36 -9.01
N PRO A 397 4.37 3.04 -8.23
CA PRO A 397 5.36 2.41 -7.34
C PRO A 397 4.73 1.46 -6.29
N ALA A 398 5.55 0.64 -5.65
CA ALA A 398 5.11 -0.35 -4.66
C ALA A 398 4.61 0.28 -3.34
N ASP A 399 5.12 1.47 -3.03
CA ASP A 399 4.87 2.26 -1.83
C ASP A 399 3.86 3.41 -2.06
N ASP A 400 3.28 3.50 -3.25
CA ASP A 400 2.31 4.53 -3.59
C ASP A 400 0.95 4.25 -2.94
N GLU A 401 0.42 5.24 -2.22
CA GLU A 401 -0.89 5.14 -1.55
C GLU A 401 -2.05 4.84 -2.51
N ALA A 402 -1.91 5.19 -3.79
CA ALA A 402 -2.90 4.90 -4.82
C ALA A 402 -3.19 3.39 -4.99
N LEU A 403 -2.26 2.52 -4.59
CA LEU A 403 -2.50 1.07 -4.56
C LEU A 403 -3.60 0.72 -3.57
N LEU A 404 -3.44 1.13 -2.30
CA LEU A 404 -4.43 0.85 -1.27
C LEU A 404 -5.75 1.56 -1.56
N ASP A 405 -5.71 2.77 -2.10
CA ASP A 405 -6.91 3.51 -2.51
C ASP A 405 -7.71 2.73 -3.56
N SER A 406 -7.05 2.28 -4.64
CA SER A 406 -7.73 1.52 -5.70
C SER A 406 -8.28 0.17 -5.23
N ILE A 407 -7.63 -0.48 -4.25
CA ILE A 407 -8.12 -1.69 -3.59
C ILE A 407 -9.40 -1.41 -2.78
N CYS A 408 -9.40 -0.34 -1.98
CA CYS A 408 -10.58 0.07 -1.21
C CYS A 408 -11.75 0.45 -2.15
N GLN A 409 -11.44 1.18 -3.22
CA GLN A 409 -12.41 1.55 -4.24
C GLN A 409 -12.99 0.34 -4.96
N PHE A 410 -12.18 -0.67 -5.32
CA PHE A 410 -12.70 -1.90 -5.92
C PHE A 410 -13.67 -2.63 -4.97
N ASP A 411 -13.32 -2.79 -3.69
CA ASP A 411 -14.18 -3.44 -2.69
C ASP A 411 -15.53 -2.72 -2.53
N ALA A 412 -15.50 -1.38 -2.47
CA ALA A 412 -16.71 -0.57 -2.41
C ALA A 412 -17.58 -0.66 -3.67
N LEU A 413 -16.97 -0.63 -4.86
CA LEU A 413 -17.69 -0.79 -6.13
C LEU A 413 -18.24 -2.20 -6.29
N ALA A 414 -17.54 -3.22 -5.79
CA ALA A 414 -18.02 -4.58 -5.76
C ALA A 414 -19.27 -4.73 -4.86
N ALA A 415 -19.27 -4.08 -3.70
CA ALA A 415 -20.45 -4.02 -2.84
C ALA A 415 -21.64 -3.35 -3.55
N LEU A 416 -21.43 -2.21 -4.22
CA LEU A 416 -22.49 -1.55 -4.98
C LEU A 416 -23.00 -2.38 -6.16
N ALA A 417 -22.12 -3.05 -6.91
CA ALA A 417 -22.51 -3.97 -7.97
C ALA A 417 -23.39 -5.11 -7.41
N MET A 418 -23.02 -5.67 -6.25
CA MET A 418 -23.80 -6.70 -5.56
C MET A 418 -25.16 -6.20 -5.07
N ILE A 419 -25.23 -4.97 -4.52
CA ILE A 419 -26.51 -4.35 -4.13
C ILE A 419 -27.40 -4.16 -5.35
N SER A 420 -26.83 -3.66 -6.46
CA SER A 420 -27.56 -3.48 -7.71
C SER A 420 -28.13 -4.79 -8.26
N GLU A 421 -27.29 -5.84 -8.27
CA GLU A 421 -27.65 -7.17 -8.77
C GLU A 421 -28.73 -7.84 -7.91
N THR A 422 -28.61 -7.72 -6.59
CA THR A 422 -29.45 -8.48 -5.66
C THR A 422 -30.62 -7.69 -5.08
N ARG A 423 -30.66 -6.37 -5.29
CA ARG A 423 -31.61 -5.42 -4.69
C ARG A 423 -31.65 -5.49 -3.16
N ALA A 424 -30.54 -5.90 -2.54
CA ALA A 424 -30.46 -6.15 -1.11
C ALA A 424 -29.18 -5.60 -0.49
N ILE A 425 -29.34 -4.85 0.61
CA ILE A 425 -28.23 -4.40 1.47
C ILE A 425 -28.08 -5.43 2.59
N SER A 426 -27.22 -6.42 2.41
CA SER A 426 -27.07 -7.53 3.36
C SER A 426 -25.64 -8.05 3.41
N GLY A 427 -25.15 -8.27 4.64
CA GLY A 427 -23.86 -8.92 4.92
C GLY A 427 -23.73 -10.36 4.41
N SER A 428 -24.83 -10.96 3.94
CA SER A 428 -24.80 -12.26 3.24
C SER A 428 -24.40 -12.14 1.77
N ARG A 429 -24.45 -10.93 1.17
CA ARG A 429 -24.19 -10.70 -0.26
C ARG A 429 -22.84 -10.04 -0.51
N PHE A 430 -22.46 -9.10 0.35
CA PHE A 430 -21.17 -8.42 0.33
C PHE A 430 -20.74 -8.15 1.77
N TYR A 431 -19.52 -7.65 1.95
CA TYR A 431 -19.03 -7.14 3.21
C TYR A 431 -18.17 -5.90 2.94
N PRO A 432 -18.36 -4.78 3.66
CA PRO A 432 -17.66 -3.53 3.38
C PRO A 432 -16.25 -3.54 3.99
N ASN A 433 -15.31 -4.29 3.40
CA ASN A 433 -13.94 -4.38 3.92
C ASN A 433 -13.21 -3.02 3.89
N PHE A 434 -13.56 -2.16 2.93
CA PHE A 434 -13.06 -0.78 2.85
C PHE A 434 -13.36 0.03 4.12
N ALA A 435 -14.37 -0.36 4.92
CA ALA A 435 -14.75 0.36 6.14
C ALA A 435 -13.67 0.33 7.24
N ARG A 436 -12.69 -0.57 7.13
CA ARG A 436 -11.51 -0.60 8.01
C ARG A 436 -10.52 0.55 7.73
N PHE A 437 -10.67 1.26 6.62
CA PHE A 437 -9.77 2.33 6.18
C PHE A 437 -10.50 3.67 6.14
N TYR A 438 -9.72 4.76 6.14
CA TYR A 438 -10.25 6.12 6.10
C TYR A 438 -11.05 6.41 4.83
N SER A 439 -12.12 7.20 4.97
CA SER A 439 -13.09 7.50 3.92
C SER A 439 -12.46 8.11 2.65
N HIS A 440 -11.42 8.95 2.80
CA HIS A 440 -10.71 9.59 1.68
C HIS A 440 -10.19 8.60 0.62
N ARG A 441 -9.90 7.35 1.01
CA ARG A 441 -9.43 6.30 0.08
C ARG A 441 -10.52 5.84 -0.87
N THR A 442 -11.77 5.85 -0.41
CA THR A 442 -12.92 5.22 -1.10
C THR A 442 -13.88 6.24 -1.73
N GLU A 443 -14.12 7.37 -1.06
CA GLU A 443 -15.02 8.43 -1.53
C GLU A 443 -14.81 8.89 -2.98
N PRO A 444 -13.58 9.01 -3.49
CA PRO A 444 -13.36 9.35 -4.90
C PRO A 444 -14.06 8.42 -5.90
N ALA A 445 -14.22 7.13 -5.58
CA ALA A 445 -14.94 6.20 -6.44
C ALA A 445 -16.45 6.43 -6.43
N PHE A 446 -17.04 6.73 -5.27
CA PHE A 446 -18.46 7.10 -5.18
C PHE A 446 -18.73 8.42 -5.90
N ALA A 447 -17.90 9.44 -5.68
CA ALA A 447 -18.05 10.72 -6.38
C ALA A 447 -17.91 10.57 -7.92
N ARG A 448 -17.04 9.66 -8.39
CA ARG A 448 -16.95 9.33 -9.82
C ARG A 448 -18.20 8.62 -10.32
N LEU A 449 -18.76 7.67 -9.56
CA LEU A 449 -19.98 6.96 -9.93
C LEU A 449 -21.15 7.92 -10.20
N LEU A 450 -21.21 9.06 -9.48
CA LEU A 450 -22.23 10.09 -9.66
C LEU A 450 -22.02 10.97 -10.91
N SER A 451 -20.80 11.03 -11.45
CA SER A 451 -20.41 11.96 -12.53
C SER A 451 -19.99 11.28 -13.83
N ASP A 452 -19.65 10.00 -13.81
CA ASP A 452 -19.26 9.19 -14.96
C ASP A 452 -20.43 8.27 -15.40
N PRO A 453 -21.13 8.57 -16.51
CA PRO A 453 -22.25 7.76 -16.98
C PRO A 453 -21.86 6.33 -17.37
N ALA A 454 -20.63 6.12 -17.86
CA ALA A 454 -20.16 4.78 -18.24
C ALA A 454 -19.92 3.93 -16.99
N MET A 455 -19.34 4.53 -15.95
CA MET A 455 -19.19 3.89 -14.64
C MET A 455 -20.54 3.57 -14.02
N ARG A 456 -21.46 4.55 -14.02
CA ARG A 456 -22.83 4.40 -13.52
C ARG A 456 -23.53 3.22 -14.18
N ALA A 457 -23.55 3.19 -15.52
CA ALA A 457 -24.20 2.14 -16.29
C ALA A 457 -23.61 0.75 -16.03
N ALA A 458 -22.30 0.65 -15.81
CA ALA A 458 -21.66 -0.63 -15.54
C ALA A 458 -21.88 -1.10 -14.08
N ILE A 459 -21.61 -0.25 -13.10
CA ILE A 459 -21.59 -0.67 -11.68
C ILE A 459 -23.00 -0.72 -11.09
N PHE A 460 -23.83 0.28 -11.37
CA PHE A 460 -25.16 0.39 -10.77
C PHE A 460 -26.16 0.92 -11.82
N PRO A 461 -26.71 0.08 -12.71
CA PRO A 461 -27.63 0.52 -13.79
C PRO A 461 -29.06 0.87 -13.34
N LEU A 462 -29.28 1.15 -12.06
CA LEU A 462 -30.61 1.42 -11.50
C LEU A 462 -30.87 2.93 -11.36
N SER A 463 -32.08 3.31 -10.93
CA SER A 463 -32.46 4.72 -10.76
C SER A 463 -31.58 5.47 -9.77
N ASP A 464 -31.65 6.80 -9.79
CA ASP A 464 -30.94 7.64 -8.83
C ASP A 464 -31.47 7.45 -7.40
N ASP A 465 -32.78 7.27 -7.22
CA ASP A 465 -33.37 6.92 -5.92
C ASP A 465 -32.85 5.57 -5.38
N ASP A 466 -32.72 4.57 -6.26
CA ASP A 466 -32.15 3.26 -5.90
C ASP A 466 -30.68 3.41 -5.49
N LEU A 467 -29.90 4.23 -6.21
CA LEU A 467 -28.50 4.48 -5.88
C LEU A 467 -28.35 5.26 -4.56
N ALA A 468 -29.19 6.28 -4.34
CA ALA A 468 -29.18 7.03 -3.08
C ALA A 468 -29.52 6.14 -1.89
N SER A 469 -30.48 5.23 -2.05
CA SER A 469 -30.81 4.22 -1.04
C SER A 469 -29.65 3.25 -0.80
N ALA A 470 -28.98 2.80 -1.86
CA ALA A 470 -27.82 1.92 -1.76
C ALA A 470 -26.61 2.59 -1.09
N LEU A 471 -26.31 3.85 -1.42
CA LEU A 471 -25.21 4.61 -0.81
C LEU A 471 -25.45 4.81 0.69
N ARG A 472 -26.66 5.23 1.09
CA ARG A 472 -27.02 5.36 2.52
C ARG A 472 -26.93 4.03 3.26
N GLY A 473 -27.49 2.97 2.67
CA GLY A 473 -27.47 1.65 3.30
C GLY A 473 -26.07 1.05 3.40
N LEU A 474 -25.21 1.30 2.41
CA LEU A 474 -23.80 0.90 2.44
C LEU A 474 -23.01 1.69 3.49
N ASP A 475 -23.23 3.01 3.57
CA ASP A 475 -22.63 3.88 4.57
C ASP A 475 -23.01 3.47 6.00
N GLU A 476 -24.31 3.28 6.27
CA GLU A 476 -24.80 2.78 7.56
C GLU A 476 -24.17 1.43 7.93
N PHE A 477 -23.93 0.56 6.95
CA PHE A 477 -23.27 -0.72 7.20
C PHE A 477 -21.77 -0.53 7.46
N ALA A 478 -21.07 0.27 6.65
CA ALA A 478 -19.66 0.57 6.84
C ALA A 478 -19.38 1.19 8.21
N GLN A 479 -20.18 2.16 8.67
CA GLN A 479 -20.04 2.77 9.99
C GLN A 479 -20.21 1.76 11.16
N ARG A 480 -21.08 0.74 11.00
CA ARG A 480 -21.22 -0.32 12.02
C ARG A 480 -19.97 -1.20 12.11
N GLU A 481 -19.34 -1.49 10.98
CA GLU A 481 -18.14 -2.34 10.92
C GLU A 481 -16.86 -1.56 11.31
N SER A 482 -16.81 -0.25 11.05
CA SER A 482 -15.63 0.59 11.31
C SER A 482 -15.39 0.91 12.79
N PHE A 483 -16.41 0.76 13.66
CA PHE A 483 -16.32 1.07 15.10
C PHE A 483 -15.14 0.39 15.81
N ARG A 484 -14.70 -0.78 15.31
CA ARG A 484 -13.56 -1.53 15.87
C ARG A 484 -12.18 -1.07 15.36
N TYR A 485 -12.14 -0.31 14.27
CA TYR A 485 -10.91 -0.04 13.52
C TYR A 485 -10.63 1.46 13.31
N ALA A 486 -11.51 2.35 13.78
CA ALA A 486 -11.41 3.80 13.59
C ALA A 486 -11.17 4.22 12.12
N GLY A 487 -11.78 3.47 11.19
CA GLY A 487 -11.63 3.63 9.75
C GLY A 487 -12.67 4.58 9.15
N TRP A 488 -13.72 4.01 8.56
CA TRP A 488 -14.79 4.75 7.89
C TRP A 488 -15.67 5.53 8.89
N ASP A 489 -15.81 6.83 8.65
CA ASP A 489 -16.55 7.77 9.49
C ASP A 489 -17.77 8.40 8.80
N GLY A 490 -18.05 7.99 7.56
CA GLY A 490 -19.15 8.49 6.74
C GLY A 490 -18.69 9.26 5.53
N PHE A 491 -19.65 9.74 4.73
CA PHE A 491 -19.35 10.62 3.60
C PHE A 491 -18.94 12.01 4.08
N THR A 492 -17.80 12.49 3.60
CA THR A 492 -17.27 13.85 3.81
C THR A 492 -17.18 14.65 2.50
N ASP A 493 -17.21 14.00 1.34
CA ASP A 493 -17.18 14.64 0.04
C ASP A 493 -18.47 15.41 -0.24
N GLU A 494 -18.36 16.74 -0.40
CA GLU A 494 -19.49 17.63 -0.62
C GLU A 494 -20.35 17.25 -1.84
N ARG A 495 -19.75 16.63 -2.87
CA ARG A 495 -20.47 16.23 -4.08
C ARG A 495 -21.43 15.08 -3.78
N ILE A 496 -20.99 14.13 -2.96
CA ILE A 496 -21.81 12.99 -2.53
C ILE A 496 -22.93 13.49 -1.63
N LEU A 497 -22.60 14.30 -0.62
CA LEU A 497 -23.57 14.85 0.32
C LEU A 497 -24.66 15.66 -0.39
N ARG A 498 -24.29 16.60 -1.27
CA ARG A 498 -25.26 17.38 -2.07
C ARG A 498 -26.13 16.50 -2.95
N TRP A 499 -25.56 15.45 -3.53
CA TRP A 499 -26.32 14.53 -4.38
C TRP A 499 -27.33 13.70 -3.58
N LEU A 500 -26.96 13.26 -2.37
CA LEU A 500 -27.88 12.59 -1.45
C LEU A 500 -29.00 13.52 -0.97
N ASP A 501 -28.71 14.80 -0.73
CA ASP A 501 -29.73 15.80 -0.36
C ASP A 501 -30.75 16.01 -1.48
N MET A 502 -30.34 15.94 -2.75
CA MET A 502 -31.24 16.02 -3.91
C MET A 502 -32.12 14.77 -4.09
N HIS A 503 -31.74 13.63 -3.51
CA HIS A 503 -32.46 12.35 -3.61
C HIS A 503 -32.84 11.85 -2.21
N PRO A 504 -33.76 12.55 -1.50
CA PRO A 504 -34.07 12.26 -0.10
C PRO A 504 -34.60 10.84 0.09
N ALA A 505 -34.37 10.26 1.26
CA ALA A 505 -34.86 8.93 1.59
C ALA A 505 -36.39 8.90 1.45
N GLN A 506 -36.91 7.96 0.65
CA GLN A 506 -38.35 7.75 0.57
C GLN A 506 -38.85 7.24 1.94
N PRO A 507 -39.97 7.76 2.46
CA PRO A 507 -40.52 7.29 3.73
C PRO A 507 -40.82 5.80 3.60
N ARG A 508 -40.26 4.98 4.50
CA ARG A 508 -40.62 3.56 4.59
C ARG A 508 -42.13 3.48 4.74
N SER A 509 -42.82 2.86 3.77
CA SER A 509 -44.22 2.51 3.95
C SER A 509 -44.33 1.66 5.21
N PRO A 510 -45.23 1.99 6.15
CA PRO A 510 -45.42 1.17 7.33
C PRO A 510 -45.97 -0.19 6.86
N GLU A 511 -45.16 -1.24 7.00
CA GLU A 511 -45.62 -2.64 6.99
C GLU A 511 -46.34 -2.99 8.29
#